data_AF-A0A220MKD9-F1
#
_entry.id   AF-A0A220MKD9-F1
#
_cell.length_a   1.000
_cell.length_b   1.000
_cell.length_c   1.000
_cell.angle_alpha   90.00
_cell.angle_beta   90.00
_cell.angle_gamma   90.00
#
_symmetry.space_group_name_H-M   'P 1'
#
loop_
_entity.id
_entity.type
_entity.pdbx_description
1 polymer ?
#
loop_
_entity_poly.entity_id
_entity_poly.type
_entity_poly.pdbx_seq_one_letter_code
_entity_poly.pdbx_strand_id
1 'polypeptide(L)'
;MIHLCPVCNGFTALQQTCTTCGQALQDAGRLYDFYGDYSPYREIDDAKMDNGYMDRLRHQCIHTGWCPSCQTEQAVILDEWTPAMLVTDMEKDAYQ
;
A
#
# COMPACT_ATOMS: atom_id res chain seq x y z
N MET A 1 -1.00 11.59 14.84
CA MET A 1 0.34 11.12 14.40
C MET A 1 0.27 10.93 12.90
N ILE A 2 1.35 11.17 12.16
CA ILE A 2 1.38 10.93 10.70
C ILE A 2 1.64 9.44 10.45
N HIS A 3 0.91 8.84 9.52
CA HIS A 3 1.09 7.46 9.08
C HIS A 3 1.33 7.47 7.58
N LEU A 4 2.36 6.76 7.11
CA LEU A 4 2.78 6.78 5.71
C LEU A 4 2.89 5.36 5.17
N CYS A 5 2.21 5.08 4.05
CA CYS A 5 2.39 3.81 3.35
C CYS A 5 3.82 3.73 2.77
N PRO A 6 4.61 2.70 3.11
CA PRO A 6 6.00 2.61 2.65
C PRO A 6 6.12 2.30 1.16
N VAL A 7 5.12 1.66 0.56
CA VAL A 7 5.09 1.36 -0.88
C VAL A 7 4.71 2.61 -1.68
N CYS A 8 3.64 3.33 -1.31
CA CYS A 8 3.27 4.59 -1.99
C CYS A 8 4.40 5.63 -1.97
N ASN A 9 5.15 5.68 -0.86
CA ASN A 9 6.23 6.66 -0.68
C ASN A 9 7.59 6.14 -1.19
N GLY A 10 7.65 4.95 -1.78
CA GLY A 10 8.87 4.39 -2.35
C GLY A 10 9.96 4.02 -1.33
N PHE A 11 9.60 3.89 -0.05
CA PHE A 11 10.52 3.42 1.00
C PHE A 11 10.82 1.93 0.87
N THR A 12 9.87 1.14 0.35
CA THR A 12 10.07 -0.28 0.07
C THR A 12 9.28 -0.72 -1.16
N ALA A 13 9.77 -1.77 -1.83
CA ALA A 13 9.04 -2.42 -2.90
C ALA A 13 7.92 -3.31 -2.33
N LEU A 14 6.88 -3.56 -3.12
CA LEU A 14 5.83 -4.51 -2.73
C LEU A 14 6.40 -5.94 -2.67
N GLN A 15 6.42 -6.54 -1.48
CA GLN A 15 7.02 -7.86 -1.24
C GLN A 15 6.00 -9.02 -1.20
N GLN A 16 4.77 -8.80 -1.68
CA GLN A 16 3.71 -9.80 -1.60
C GLN A 16 3.72 -10.74 -2.80
N THR A 17 3.36 -12.00 -2.56
CA THR A 17 3.28 -13.05 -3.57
C THR A 17 1.83 -13.36 -3.94
N CYS A 18 1.61 -13.72 -5.20
CA CYS A 18 0.32 -14.14 -5.72
C CYS A 18 -0.17 -15.40 -4.99
N THR A 19 -1.38 -15.36 -4.44
CA THR A 19 -2.00 -16.51 -3.74
C THR A 19 -2.26 -17.71 -4.66
N THR A 20 -2.34 -17.49 -5.97
CA THR A 20 -2.61 -18.54 -6.97
C THR A 20 -1.36 -19.28 -7.44
N CYS A 21 -0.24 -18.59 -7.68
CA CYS A 21 0.97 -19.20 -8.27
C CYS A 21 2.27 -18.95 -7.51
N GLY A 22 2.25 -18.15 -6.43
CA GLY A 22 3.42 -17.83 -5.62
C GLY A 22 4.41 -16.83 -6.26
N GLN A 23 4.19 -16.39 -7.50
CA GLN A 23 5.03 -15.36 -8.13
C GLN A 23 4.85 -14.00 -7.45
N ALA A 24 5.90 -13.16 -7.48
CA ALA A 24 5.85 -11.81 -6.93
C ALA A 24 4.75 -10.97 -7.61
N LEU A 25 4.00 -10.21 -6.81
CA LEU A 25 3.01 -9.25 -7.30
C LEU A 25 3.70 -7.94 -7.68
N GLN A 26 3.20 -7.32 -8.74
CA GLN A 26 3.55 -5.96 -9.13
C GLN A 26 2.58 -4.99 -8.46
N ASP A 27 3.07 -3.90 -7.88
CA ASP A 27 2.19 -2.85 -7.37
C ASP A 27 1.53 -2.11 -8.53
N ALA A 28 0.19 -2.19 -8.59
CA ALA A 28 -0.61 -1.50 -9.60
C ALA A 28 -1.22 -0.18 -9.06
N GLY A 29 -0.87 0.22 -7.83
CA GLY A 29 -1.38 1.43 -7.20
C GLY A 29 -2.44 1.15 -6.14
N ARG A 30 -3.06 2.20 -5.61
CA ARG A 30 -3.96 2.10 -4.45
C ARG A 30 -5.34 1.66 -4.91
N LEU A 31 -6.02 0.86 -4.10
CA LEU A 31 -7.32 0.29 -4.45
C LEU A 31 -8.34 1.38 -4.79
N TYR A 32 -8.42 2.45 -4.00
CA TYR A 32 -9.39 3.51 -4.20
C TYR A 32 -9.09 4.40 -5.43
N ASP A 33 -7.89 4.35 -6.01
CA ASP A 33 -7.60 5.03 -7.28
C ASP A 33 -8.36 4.37 -8.46
N PHE A 34 -8.83 3.12 -8.30
CA PHE A 34 -9.58 2.37 -9.30
C PHE A 34 -11.10 2.42 -9.11
N TYR A 35 -11.58 2.55 -7.86
CA TYR A 35 -13.01 2.45 -7.53
C TYR A 35 -13.67 3.77 -7.12
N GLY A 36 -12.89 4.82 -6.83
CA GLY A 36 -13.41 6.14 -6.49
C GLY A 36 -13.59 7.03 -7.72
N ASP A 37 -14.48 8.03 -7.62
CA ASP A 37 -14.46 9.16 -8.56
C ASP A 37 -13.06 9.77 -8.54
N TYR A 38 -12.33 9.69 -9.66
CA TYR A 38 -10.95 10.15 -9.75
C TYR A 38 -10.87 11.62 -9.31
N SER A 39 -10.43 11.80 -8.06
CA SER A 39 -10.38 13.08 -7.37
C SER A 39 -8.92 13.30 -6.97
N PRO A 40 -8.06 13.77 -7.89
CA PRO A 40 -6.62 13.88 -7.66
C PRO A 40 -6.26 14.82 -6.51
N TYR A 41 -7.21 15.64 -6.07
CA TYR A 41 -7.07 16.58 -4.96
C TYR A 41 -7.83 16.15 -3.69
N ARG A 42 -8.46 14.97 -3.68
CA ARG A 42 -9.07 14.44 -2.45
C ARG A 42 -7.95 13.91 -1.56
N GLU A 43 -7.97 14.33 -0.29
CA GLU A 43 -7.05 13.81 0.72
C GLU A 43 -7.20 12.28 0.84
N ILE A 44 -6.07 11.60 1.05
CA ILE A 44 -6.02 10.13 1.11
C ILE A 44 -6.94 9.60 2.20
N ASP A 45 -6.95 10.24 3.37
CA ASP A 45 -7.79 9.86 4.50
C ASP A 45 -9.29 10.01 4.22
N ASP A 46 -9.67 10.98 3.40
CA ASP A 46 -11.05 11.18 2.99
C ASP A 46 -11.49 10.11 1.97
N ALA A 47 -10.58 9.67 1.10
CA ALA A 47 -10.84 8.56 0.17
C ALA A 47 -11.05 7.21 0.91
N LYS A 48 -10.41 7.03 2.07
CA LYS A 48 -10.56 5.83 2.90
C LYS A 48 -11.91 5.74 3.62
N MET A 49 -12.66 6.84 3.77
CA MET A 49 -13.94 6.79 4.49
C MET A 49 -15.06 6.11 3.69
N ASP A 50 -14.96 6.14 2.36
CA ASP A 50 -16.05 5.71 1.46
C ASP A 50 -15.73 4.40 0.72
N ASN A 51 -14.58 3.76 1.00
CA ASN A 51 -14.12 2.58 0.26
C ASN A 51 -14.66 1.24 0.81
N GLY A 52 -15.43 1.26 1.91
CA GLY A 52 -15.99 0.07 2.56
C GLY A 52 -15.02 -0.71 3.45
N TYR A 53 -13.81 -0.20 3.68
CA TYR A 53 -12.79 -0.80 4.55
C TYR A 53 -12.56 0.06 5.80
N MET A 54 -12.04 -0.58 6.86
CA MET A 54 -11.66 0.11 8.10
C MET A 54 -10.17 0.49 8.08
N ASP A 55 -9.62 0.76 6.90
CA ASP A 55 -8.19 0.98 6.65
C ASP A 55 -7.71 2.31 7.24
N ARG A 56 -8.54 3.37 7.25
CA ARG A 56 -8.23 4.61 7.97
C ARG A 56 -8.05 4.39 9.47
N LEU A 57 -8.96 3.66 10.11
CA LEU A 57 -8.93 3.42 11.56
C LEU A 57 -7.74 2.52 11.95
N ARG A 58 -7.36 1.61 11.06
CA ARG A 58 -6.27 0.65 11.28
C ARG A 58 -4.90 1.16 10.84
N HIS A 59 -4.81 2.36 10.26
CA HIS A 59 -3.59 2.89 9.67
C HIS A 59 -3.02 1.92 8.61
N GLN A 60 -3.89 1.54 7.69
CA GLN A 60 -3.59 0.63 6.60
C GLN A 60 -3.77 1.34 5.26
N CYS A 61 -2.98 0.91 4.28
CA CYS A 61 -3.11 1.30 2.89
C CYS A 61 -3.38 0.04 2.06
N ILE A 62 -4.44 0.08 1.25
CA ILE A 62 -4.82 -1.05 0.40
C ILE A 62 -4.37 -0.77 -1.03
N HIS A 63 -3.53 -1.66 -1.55
CA HIS A 63 -3.01 -1.65 -2.91
C HIS A 63 -3.67 -2.73 -3.77
N THR A 64 -3.69 -2.51 -5.07
CA THR A 64 -3.99 -3.53 -6.08
C THR A 64 -2.68 -4.17 -6.50
N GLY A 65 -2.48 -5.45 -6.18
CA GLY A 65 -1.35 -6.25 -6.65
C GLY A 65 -1.70 -7.00 -7.95
N TRP A 66 -0.96 -6.75 -9.03
CA TRP A 66 -1.11 -7.45 -10.30
C TRP A 66 -0.15 -8.63 -10.41
N CYS A 67 -0.66 -9.83 -10.71
CA CYS A 67 0.17 -10.98 -11.01
C CYS A 67 0.42 -11.10 -12.52
N PRO A 68 1.66 -10.92 -13.01
CA PRO A 68 1.96 -11.05 -14.45
C PRO A 68 1.84 -12.49 -14.97
N SER A 69 1.95 -13.49 -14.08
CA SER A 69 1.87 -14.91 -14.46
C SER A 69 0.43 -15.41 -14.56
N CYS A 70 -0.43 -15.07 -13.59
CA CYS A 70 -1.83 -15.48 -13.57
C CYS A 70 -2.77 -14.49 -14.26
N GLN A 71 -2.30 -13.26 -14.55
CA GLN A 71 -3.12 -12.15 -15.05
C GLN A 71 -4.34 -11.89 -14.15
N THR A 72 -4.11 -11.90 -12.83
CA THR A 72 -5.13 -11.66 -11.82
C THR A 72 -4.70 -10.52 -10.92
N GLU A 73 -5.68 -9.74 -10.48
CA GLU A 73 -5.54 -8.69 -9.49
C GLU A 73 -5.91 -9.22 -8.10
N GLN A 74 -5.20 -8.76 -7.08
CA GLN A 74 -5.42 -9.13 -5.68
C GLN A 74 -5.32 -7.88 -4.81
N ALA A 75 -6.22 -7.73 -3.85
CA ALA A 75 -6.11 -6.67 -2.86
C ALA A 75 -4.98 -7.01 -1.88
N VAL A 76 -4.09 -6.05 -1.67
CA VAL A 76 -2.92 -6.16 -0.80
C VAL A 76 -3.03 -5.12 0.30
N ILE A 77 -3.15 -5.57 1.54
CA ILE A 77 -3.27 -4.70 2.71
C ILE A 77 -1.87 -4.52 3.32
N LEU A 78 -1.45 -3.27 3.47
CA LEU A 78 -0.16 -2.88 4.03
C LEU A 78 -0.37 -2.00 5.25
N ASP A 79 0.44 -2.20 6.29
CA ASP A 79 0.44 -1.31 7.45
C ASP A 79 1.23 -0.03 7.13
N GLU A 80 0.68 1.11 7.52
CA GLU A 80 1.34 2.40 7.38
C GLU A 80 2.36 2.60 8.50
N TRP A 81 3.52 3.13 8.14
CA TRP A 81 4.62 3.32 9.07
C TRP A 81 4.45 4.61 9.86
N THR A 82 4.81 4.52 11.14
CA THR A 82 4.96 5.69 12.01
C THR A 82 6.35 6.32 11.80
N PRO A 83 6.55 7.58 12.22
CA PRO A 83 7.87 8.23 12.17
C PRO A 83 8.98 7.42 12.86
N ALA A 84 8.66 6.70 13.94
CA ALA A 84 9.64 5.86 14.63
C ALA A 84 10.12 4.70 13.74
N MET A 85 9.21 4.07 13.00
CA MET A 85 9.54 2.96 12.09
C MET A 85 10.40 3.44 10.91
N LEU A 86 10.08 4.62 10.36
CA LEU A 86 10.86 5.25 9.29
C LEU A 86 12.32 5.48 9.70
N VAL A 87 12.55 6.03 10.89
CA VAL A 87 13.91 6.27 11.40
C VAL A 87 14.67 4.96 11.55
N THR A 88 14.03 3.92 12.13
CA THR A 88 14.71 2.64 12.35
C THR A 88 15.08 1.90 11.06
N ASP A 89 14.32 2.06 9.97
CA ASP A 89 14.68 1.45 8.70
C ASP A 89 15.77 2.24 7.96
N MET A 90 15.77 3.59 8.04
CA MET A 90 16.88 4.40 7.51
C MET A 90 18.22 4.12 8.21
N GLU A 91 18.20 3.84 9.52
CA GLU A 91 19.39 3.49 10.28
C GLU A 91 19.95 2.10 9.92
N LYS A 92 19.10 1.15 9.49
CA LYS A 92 19.54 -0.16 8.99
C LYS A 92 20.24 -0.04 7.64
N ASP A 93 19.72 0.79 6.74
CA ASP A 93 20.33 1.01 5.42
C ASP A 93 21.66 1.76 5.50
N ALA A 94 21.86 2.60 6.52
CA ALA A 94 23.10 3.35 6.74
C ALA A 94 24.28 2.50 7.25
N TYR A 95 24.02 1.27 7.72
CA TYR A 95 25.02 0.36 8.27
C TYR A 95 25.25 -0.90 7.41
N GLN A 96 24.75 -0.90 6.17
CA GLN A 96 24.88 -2.00 5.22
C GLN A 96 25.84 -1.68 4.06
#